data_AF-A0AAV6YGM3-F1
#
_entry.id   AF-A0AAV6YGM3-F1
#
_cell.length_a   1.000
_cell.length_b   1.000
_cell.length_c   1.000
_cell.angle_alpha   90.00
_cell.angle_beta   90.00
_cell.angle_gamma   90.00
#
_symmetry.space_group_name_H-M   'P 1'
#
loop_
_entity.id
_entity.type
_entity.pdbx_description
1 polymer ?
#
loop_
_entity_poly.entity_id
_entity_poly.type
_entity_poly.pdbx_seq_one_letter_code
_entity_poly.pdbx_strand_id
1 'polypeptide(L)'
;ELKEEFTRILTANNPHAPQNIVRYSFKDRAYRPISIVDQLAVHFSLDGNMLHKDSDEARRQRARLGVIDEPLPSDPSDTGDRETDKDGRAESVVTYRRSRTIHI
;
A
#
# COMPACT_ATOMS: atom_id res chain seq x y z
N GLU A 1 -38.52 0.94 -40.19
CA GLU A 1 -37.54 1.46 -39.22
C GLU A 1 -36.16 1.36 -39.85
N LEU A 2 -35.39 2.45 -39.85
CA LEU A 2 -34.10 2.54 -40.54
C LEU A 2 -33.05 1.75 -39.76
N LYS A 3 -32.28 0.88 -40.44
CA LYS A 3 -31.24 0.03 -39.86
C LYS A 3 -29.97 0.84 -39.58
N GLU A 4 -30.06 1.78 -38.64
CA GLU A 4 -28.90 2.58 -38.22
C GLU A 4 -28.07 1.79 -37.21
N GLU A 5 -26.79 1.59 -37.53
CA GLU A 5 -25.83 0.98 -36.63
C GLU A 5 -25.15 2.08 -35.79
N PHE A 6 -25.36 2.06 -34.47
CA PHE A 6 -24.68 2.97 -33.56
C PHE A 6 -23.46 2.29 -32.94
N THR A 7 -22.26 2.74 -33.31
CA THR A 7 -21.04 2.37 -32.61
C THR A 7 -21.06 2.97 -31.20
N ARG A 8 -21.27 2.14 -30.17
CA ARG A 8 -21.15 2.56 -28.77
C ARG A 8 -19.72 2.33 -28.30
N ILE A 9 -19.07 3.42 -27.89
CA ILE A 9 -17.71 3.38 -27.32
C ILE A 9 -17.84 3.31 -25.80
N LEU A 10 -17.32 2.24 -25.21
CA LEU A 10 -17.15 2.15 -23.77
C LEU A 10 -15.97 3.03 -23.37
N THR A 11 -16.21 4.02 -22.51
CA THR A 11 -15.18 4.88 -21.94
C THR A 11 -15.09 4.62 -20.44
N ALA A 12 -13.88 4.64 -19.88
CA ALA A 12 -13.66 4.50 -18.44
C ALA A 12 -13.91 5.81 -17.66
N ASN A 13 -14.88 6.62 -18.12
CA ASN A 13 -15.21 7.90 -17.51
C ASN A 13 -16.20 7.68 -16.38
N ASN A 14 -15.84 8.14 -15.19
CA ASN A 14 -16.69 8.04 -14.02
C ASN A 14 -17.73 9.17 -14.05
N PRO A 15 -19.05 8.87 -14.09
CA PRO A 15 -20.09 9.89 -14.13
C PRO A 15 -20.14 10.75 -12.86
N HIS A 16 -19.54 10.29 -11.76
CA HIS A 16 -19.44 11.03 -10.50
C HIS A 16 -18.13 11.82 -10.37
N ALA A 17 -17.21 11.71 -11.33
CA ALA A 17 -15.97 12.49 -11.29
C ALA A 17 -16.27 13.97 -11.60
N PRO A 18 -15.76 14.91 -10.79
CA PRO A 18 -15.95 16.34 -11.02
C PRO A 18 -15.21 16.79 -12.28
N GLN A 19 -15.81 17.74 -13.02
CA GLN A 19 -15.27 18.19 -14.31
C GLN A 19 -14.49 19.52 -14.23
N ASN A 20 -14.57 20.23 -13.11
CA ASN A 20 -14.13 21.62 -13.01
C ASN A 20 -13.34 21.92 -11.73
N ILE A 21 -12.37 21.06 -11.38
CA ILE A 21 -11.50 21.31 -10.22
C ILE A 21 -10.54 22.47 -10.52
N VAL A 22 -10.45 23.43 -9.61
CA VAL A 22 -9.52 24.56 -9.68
C VAL A 22 -8.64 24.57 -8.43
N ARG A 23 -7.32 24.70 -8.60
CA ARG A 23 -6.36 24.77 -7.49
C ARG A 23 -5.48 26.01 -7.59
N TYR A 24 -5.16 26.59 -6.45
CA TYR A 24 -4.22 27.70 -6.40
C TYR A 24 -2.81 27.24 -6.73
N SER A 25 -2.17 27.91 -7.68
CA SER A 25 -0.76 27.74 -8.01
C SER A 25 0.06 28.80 -7.29
N PHE A 26 0.90 28.39 -6.33
CA PHE A 26 1.82 29.30 -5.64
C PHE A 26 2.86 29.90 -6.57
N LYS A 27 3.23 29.19 -7.65
CA LYS A 27 4.16 29.68 -8.67
C LYS A 27 3.57 30.84 -9.47
N ASP A 28 2.33 30.69 -9.91
CA ASP A 28 1.66 31.67 -10.76
C ASP A 28 0.85 32.69 -9.95
N ARG A 29 0.76 32.50 -8.62
CA ARG A 29 -0.06 33.25 -7.67
C ARG A 29 -1.53 33.37 -8.10
N ALA A 30 -2.05 32.36 -8.79
CA ALA A 30 -3.37 32.38 -9.40
C ALA A 30 -4.06 31.02 -9.28
N TYR A 31 -5.39 31.03 -9.36
CA TYR A 31 -6.21 29.83 -9.46
C TYR A 31 -6.14 29.27 -10.89
N ARG A 32 -5.79 27.98 -11.02
CA ARG A 32 -5.66 27.29 -12.30
C ARG A 32 -6.56 26.05 -12.32
N PRO A 33 -7.26 25.78 -13.45
CA PRO A 33 -8.00 24.54 -13.60
C PRO A 33 -7.04 23.35 -13.66
N ILE A 34 -7.42 22.23 -13.06
CA ILE A 34 -6.72 20.96 -13.18
C ILE A 34 -7.36 20.19 -14.34
N SER A 35 -6.56 19.87 -15.36
CA SER A 35 -7.04 19.17 -16.56
C SER A 35 -7.26 17.66 -16.37
N ILE A 36 -6.60 17.06 -15.38
CA ILE A 36 -6.63 15.62 -15.14
C ILE A 36 -7.31 15.37 -13.80
N VAL A 37 -8.48 14.72 -13.86
CA VAL A 37 -9.23 14.28 -12.69
C VAL A 37 -9.20 12.76 -12.65
N ASP A 38 -8.91 12.20 -11.48
CA ASP A 38 -8.93 10.76 -11.27
C ASP A 38 -10.35 10.21 -11.49
N GLN A 39 -10.44 9.15 -12.29
CA GLN A 39 -11.70 8.49 -12.63
C GLN A 39 -11.96 7.28 -11.73
N LEU A 40 -11.01 6.88 -10.90
CA LEU A 40 -11.15 5.72 -10.03
C LEU A 40 -12.07 6.04 -8.82
N ALA A 41 -13.14 5.25 -8.67
CA ALA A 41 -14.01 5.33 -7.51
C ALA A 41 -13.46 4.44 -6.37
N VAL A 42 -13.08 5.04 -5.25
CA VAL A 42 -12.69 4.31 -4.03
C VAL A 42 -13.89 4.19 -3.10
N HIS A 43 -14.39 2.97 -2.90
CA HIS A 43 -15.49 2.73 -1.95
C HIS A 43 -15.00 2.55 -0.51
N PHE A 44 -13.81 1.97 -0.34
CA PHE A 44 -13.21 1.70 0.96
C PHE A 44 -11.70 1.88 0.89
N SER A 45 -11.14 2.59 1.85
CA SER A 45 -9.71 2.70 2.09
C SER A 45 -9.44 2.46 3.57
N LEU A 46 -8.36 1.74 3.87
CA LEU A 46 -7.89 1.50 5.22
C LEU A 46 -6.36 1.57 5.22
N ASP A 47 -5.83 2.45 6.06
CA ASP A 47 -4.38 2.57 6.24
C ASP A 47 -3.90 1.47 7.20
N GLY A 48 -3.08 0.56 6.67
CA GLY A 48 -2.42 -0.49 7.43
C GLY A 48 -1.04 -0.07 7.95
N ASN A 49 -0.57 -0.73 9.01
CA ASN A 49 0.78 -0.53 9.58
C ASN A 49 1.65 -1.81 9.50
N MET A 50 1.23 -2.80 8.70
CA MET A 50 1.97 -4.05 8.55
C MET A 50 3.10 -3.87 7.55
N LEU A 51 4.31 -4.29 7.92
CA LEU A 51 5.49 -4.27 7.07
C LEU A 51 5.96 -5.70 6.83
N HIS A 52 6.36 -6.01 5.60
CA HIS A 52 7.02 -7.29 5.32
C HIS A 52 8.38 -7.33 6.02
N LYS A 53 8.72 -8.44 6.67
CA LYS A 53 9.93 -8.57 7.49
C LYS A 53 11.24 -8.30 6.73
N ASP A 54 11.25 -8.60 5.43
CA ASP A 54 12.41 -8.46 4.55
C ASP A 54 12.42 -7.13 3.78
N SER A 55 11.41 -6.28 4.00
CA SER A 55 11.35 -4.97 3.35
C SER A 55 12.44 -4.03 3.86
N ASP A 56 12.87 -3.11 2.98
CA ASP A 56 13.84 -2.07 3.35
C ASP A 56 13.36 -1.18 4.50
N GLU A 57 12.06 -0.88 4.56
CA GLU A 57 11.48 -0.08 5.63
C GLU A 57 11.51 -0.82 6.98
N ALA A 58 11.25 -2.15 6.99
CA ALA A 58 11.40 -2.95 8.20
C ALA A 58 12.85 -2.96 8.71
N ARG A 59 13.83 -3.11 7.82
CA ARG A 59 15.27 -3.05 8.17
C ARG A 59 15.65 -1.70 8.77
N ARG A 60 15.17 -0.59 8.19
CA ARG A 60 15.39 0.77 8.73
C ARG A 60 14.78 0.95 10.11
N GLN A 61 13.57 0.45 10.34
CA GLN A 61 12.91 0.55 11.65
C GLN A 61 13.62 -0.27 12.72
N ARG A 62 14.03 -1.50 12.41
CA ARG A 62 14.83 -2.35 13.30
C ARG A 62 16.15 -1.69 13.69
N ALA A 63 16.89 -1.18 12.71
CA ALA A 63 18.13 -0.45 12.94
C ALA A 63 17.91 0.78 13.84
N ARG A 64 16.84 1.55 13.63
CA ARG A 64 16.51 2.71 14.45
C ARG A 64 16.16 2.33 15.90
N LEU A 65 15.51 1.19 16.10
CA LEU A 65 15.12 0.69 17.42
C LEU A 65 16.26 -0.04 18.15
N GLY A 66 17.42 -0.21 17.52
CA GLY A 66 18.54 -0.96 18.09
C GLY A 66 18.26 -2.47 18.20
N VAL A 67 17.20 -2.97 17.56
CA VAL A 67 16.90 -4.40 17.46
C VAL A 67 17.65 -4.91 16.24
N ILE A 68 18.85 -5.41 16.48
CA ILE A 68 19.68 -6.06 15.45
C ILE A 68 19.05 -7.43 15.22
N ASP A 69 18.55 -7.71 14.01
CA ASP A 69 18.21 -9.08 13.64
C ASP A 69 19.52 -9.88 13.64
N GLU A 70 19.63 -10.85 14.56
CA GLU A 70 20.48 -12.01 14.35
C GLU A 70 20.14 -12.57 12.96
N PRO A 71 21.10 -12.73 12.05
CA PRO A 71 20.82 -13.32 10.76
C PRO A 71 20.31 -14.74 11.00
N LEU A 72 19.04 -14.99 10.67
CA LEU A 72 18.57 -16.36 10.45
C LEU A 72 19.58 -17.03 9.51
N PRO A 73 20.08 -18.23 9.86
CA PRO A 73 21.09 -18.90 9.06
C PRO A 73 20.58 -18.99 7.63
N SER A 74 21.31 -18.38 6.71
CA SER A 74 21.17 -18.63 5.29
C SER A 74 21.49 -20.10 5.09
N ASP A 75 20.49 -20.91 4.72
CA ASP A 75 20.63 -22.33 4.45
C ASP A 75 21.88 -22.60 3.59
N PRO A 76 22.91 -23.29 4.12
CA PRO A 76 24.09 -23.66 3.36
C PRO A 76 24.08 -25.17 3.13
N SER A 77 23.05 -25.74 2.50
CA SER A 77 23.04 -27.14 2.02
C SER A 77 21.69 -27.47 1.37
N ASP A 78 21.53 -27.26 0.07
CA ASP A 78 21.67 -28.38 -0.87
C ASP A 78 22.76 -29.39 -0.46
N THR A 79 22.37 -30.37 0.38
CA THR A 79 22.85 -31.76 0.46
C THR A 79 22.58 -32.37 1.85
N GLY A 80 21.83 -33.47 1.88
CA GLY A 80 22.00 -34.53 2.88
C GLY A 80 21.01 -34.57 4.05
N ASP A 81 19.86 -35.18 3.78
CA ASP A 81 18.99 -35.96 4.68
C ASP A 81 19.38 -36.05 6.16
N ARG A 82 18.63 -35.37 7.04
CA ARG A 82 18.39 -35.81 8.43
C ARG A 82 16.99 -35.40 8.89
N GLU A 83 16.13 -36.40 9.10
CA GLU A 83 14.89 -36.27 9.85
C GLU A 83 15.18 -35.76 11.28
N THR A 84 14.48 -34.70 11.68
CA THR A 84 14.14 -34.47 13.08
C THR A 84 12.71 -33.93 13.16
N ASP A 85 11.83 -34.76 13.72
CA ASP A 85 10.54 -34.34 14.25
C ASP A 85 10.75 -33.30 15.36
N LYS A 86 9.95 -32.24 15.34
CA LYS A 86 9.23 -31.67 16.50
C LYS A 86 8.42 -30.43 16.15
N ASP A 87 7.11 -30.64 16.19
CA ASP A 87 6.04 -29.77 16.67
C ASP A 87 6.36 -28.32 17.06
N GLY A 88 5.55 -27.40 16.50
CA GLY A 88 5.27 -26.11 17.14
C GLY A 88 5.34 -24.89 16.21
N ARG A 89 4.48 -24.80 15.18
CA ARG A 89 4.29 -23.57 14.39
C ARG A 89 3.61 -22.50 15.25
N ALA A 90 4.39 -21.68 15.95
CA ALA A 90 3.91 -20.42 16.50
C ALA A 90 3.97 -19.35 15.40
N GLU A 91 2.83 -19.07 14.76
CA GLU A 91 2.69 -17.90 13.90
C GLU A 91 2.80 -16.64 14.76
N SER A 92 3.98 -16.00 14.76
CA SER A 92 4.17 -14.74 15.46
C SER A 92 3.51 -13.60 14.66
N VAL A 93 2.23 -13.34 14.93
CA VAL A 93 1.55 -12.13 14.48
C VAL A 93 2.07 -10.95 15.30
N VAL A 94 3.05 -10.22 14.76
CA VAL A 94 3.57 -9.00 15.38
C VAL A 94 2.54 -7.89 15.17
N THR A 95 1.68 -7.67 16.18
CA THR A 95 0.82 -6.48 16.25
C THR A 95 1.50 -5.41 17.09
N TYR A 96 1.69 -4.21 16.50
CA TYR A 96 2.25 -3.06 17.21
C TYR A 96 1.15 -2.08 17.61
N ARG A 97 0.89 -1.93 18.91
CA ARG A 97 0.04 -0.86 19.46
C ARG A 97 0.92 0.38 19.76
N ARG A 98 0.73 1.47 19.01
CA ARG A 98 1.20 2.79 19.43
C ARG A 98 0.32 3.31 20.57
N SER A 99 0.89 3.44 21.76
CA SER A 99 0.30 4.20 22.87
C SER A 99 0.13 5.66 22.44
N ARG A 100 -1.11 6.14 22.35
CA ARG A 100 -1.43 7.56 22.23
C ARG A 100 -1.69 8.09 23.64
N THR A 101 -0.76 8.85 24.19
CA THR A 101 -1.07 9.76 25.31
C THR A 101 -1.68 10.99 24.68
N ILE A 102 -2.99 11.16 24.84
CA ILE A 102 -3.69 12.42 24.56
C ILE A 102 -3.65 13.20 25.87
N HIS A 103 -2.93 14.32 25.88
CA HIS A 103 -3.10 15.32 26.92
C HIS A 103 -4.34 16.16 26.56
N ILE A 104 -5.33 16.16 27.45
CA ILE A 104 -6.41 17.15 27.52
C ILE A 104 -6.14 17.98 28.76
#